data_AF-A0A3B9UUK0-F1
#
_entry.id   AF-A0A3B9UUK0-F1
#
_cell.length_a   1.000
_cell.length_b   1.000
_cell.length_c   1.000
_cell.angle_alpha   90.00
_cell.angle_beta   90.00
_cell.angle_gamma   90.00
#
_symmetry.space_group_name_H-M   'P 1'
#
loop_
_entity.id
_entity.type
_entity.pdbx_description
1 polymer ?
#
loop_
_entity_poly.entity_id
_entity_poly.type
_entity_poly.pdbx_seq_one_letter_code
_entity_poly.pdbx_strand_id
1 'polypeptide(L)'
;KTKHIQILSPMKKGIVGIDNLNRELQNILNPKSKNKMEKEFRDIVFRIGDKVMQTKNNYTLKWNKYNAEDEANGIGVFNGDVGYIIDIKEENDTVVVSFEDDKIVEYDSVFLDELTLAYAITIH
;
A
#
# COMPACT_ATOMS: atom_id res chain seq x y z
N LYS A 1 4.23 10.62 -14.90
CA LYS A 1 5.03 9.79 -15.85
C LYS A 1 5.86 8.68 -15.17
N THR A 2 5.62 8.36 -13.89
CA THR A 2 6.45 7.42 -13.09
C THR A 2 5.77 6.08 -12.75
N LYS A 3 4.54 5.84 -13.21
CA LYS A 3 3.81 4.58 -12.98
C LYS A 3 4.46 3.34 -13.64
N HIS A 4 5.47 3.52 -14.50
CA HIS A 4 6.08 2.43 -15.29
C HIS A 4 7.45 1.97 -14.79
N ILE A 5 7.92 2.47 -13.63
CA ILE A 5 9.23 2.10 -13.09
C ILE A 5 9.03 1.28 -11.82
N GLN A 6 9.60 0.09 -11.80
CA GLN A 6 9.71 -0.76 -10.60
C GLN A 6 11.17 -0.93 -10.25
N ILE A 7 11.54 -0.66 -9.00
CA ILE A 7 12.89 -0.89 -8.52
C ILE A 7 12.96 -2.29 -7.88
N LEU A 8 14.00 -3.03 -8.22
CA LEU A 8 14.22 -4.40 -7.76
C LEU A 8 15.53 -4.45 -6.95
N SER A 9 15.51 -5.10 -5.79
CA SER A 9 16.70 -5.30 -4.94
C SER A 9 16.83 -6.76 -4.50
N PRO A 10 18.04 -7.36 -4.52
CA PRO A 10 18.25 -8.71 -4.00
C PRO A 10 18.24 -8.78 -2.46
N MET A 11 18.27 -7.64 -1.75
CA MET A 11 18.43 -7.60 -0.30
C MET A 11 17.18 -7.03 0.41
N LYS A 12 16.64 -7.79 1.38
CA LYS A 12 15.50 -7.35 2.18
C LYS A 12 15.88 -6.38 3.30
N LYS A 13 17.04 -6.56 3.97
CA LYS A 13 17.48 -5.78 5.14
C LYS A 13 18.88 -5.17 4.94
N GLY A 14 19.18 -4.10 5.69
CA GLY A 14 20.45 -3.35 5.67
C GLY A 14 20.27 -1.91 5.17
N ILE A 15 21.36 -1.13 5.07
CA ILE A 15 21.32 0.25 4.52
C ILE A 15 20.80 0.27 3.07
N VAL A 16 21.00 -0.83 2.34
CA VAL A 16 20.50 -1.09 0.98
C VAL A 16 19.27 -2.03 0.98
N GLY A 17 18.69 -2.27 2.17
CA GLY A 17 17.46 -3.03 2.32
C GLY A 17 16.27 -2.26 1.75
N ILE A 18 15.27 -2.99 1.27
CA ILE A 18 14.07 -2.41 0.66
C ILE A 18 13.36 -1.41 1.57
N ASP A 19 13.44 -1.56 2.89
CA ASP A 19 12.78 -0.67 3.85
C ASP A 19 13.35 0.76 3.77
N ASN A 20 14.68 0.88 3.77
CA ASN A 20 15.37 2.15 3.66
C ASN A 20 15.13 2.78 2.27
N LEU A 21 15.24 1.96 1.22
CA LEU A 21 15.04 2.41 -0.14
C LEU A 21 13.62 2.90 -0.39
N ASN A 22 12.61 2.18 0.11
CA ASN A 22 11.22 2.60 0.02
C ASN A 22 10.97 3.94 0.75
N ARG A 23 11.57 4.16 1.93
CA ARG A 23 11.45 5.42 2.64
C ARG A 23 12.03 6.60 1.85
N GLU A 24 13.24 6.44 1.31
CA GLU A 24 13.87 7.48 0.50
C GLU A 24 13.09 7.74 -0.81
N LEU A 25 12.61 6.67 -1.46
CA LEU A 25 11.78 6.79 -2.65
C LEU A 25 10.44 7.45 -2.34
N GLN A 26 9.82 7.17 -1.19
CA GLN A 26 8.60 7.84 -0.76
C GLN A 26 8.82 9.35 -0.63
N ASN A 27 9.95 9.78 -0.04
CA ASN A 27 10.28 11.19 0.11
C ASN A 27 10.48 11.92 -1.24
N ILE A 28 10.94 11.20 -2.27
CA ILE A 28 11.17 11.75 -3.60
C ILE A 28 9.90 11.71 -4.46
N LEU A 29 9.21 10.57 -4.49
CA LEU A 29 8.09 10.30 -5.40
C LEU A 29 6.74 10.72 -4.82
N ASN A 30 6.58 10.66 -3.50
CA ASN A 30 5.37 11.07 -2.80
C ASN A 30 5.71 11.94 -1.58
N PRO A 31 6.36 13.11 -1.73
CA PRO A 31 6.84 13.90 -0.60
C PRO A 31 5.73 14.28 0.39
N LYS A 32 6.13 14.41 1.67
CA LYS A 32 5.27 14.90 2.75
C LYS A 32 4.70 16.26 2.39
N SER A 33 3.41 16.44 2.65
CA SER A 33 2.69 17.68 2.42
C SER A 33 1.60 17.84 3.48
N LYS A 34 1.31 19.09 3.87
CA LYS A 34 0.24 19.39 4.83
C LYS A 34 -1.15 18.97 4.33
N ASN A 35 -1.31 18.81 3.02
CA ASN A 35 -2.58 18.43 2.38
C ASN A 35 -2.72 16.91 2.17
N LYS A 36 -1.79 16.11 2.70
CA LYS A 36 -1.85 14.64 2.60
C LYS A 36 -1.96 14.05 3.99
N MET A 37 -2.96 13.20 4.19
CA MET A 37 -3.02 12.37 5.38
C MET A 37 -1.86 11.37 5.38
N GLU A 38 -1.37 11.10 6.58
CA GLU A 38 -0.33 10.12 6.87
C GLU A 38 -0.76 9.28 8.07
N LYS A 39 -0.33 8.03 8.08
CA LYS A 39 -0.49 7.12 9.21
C LYS A 39 0.82 6.42 9.49
N GLU A 40 1.31 6.58 10.71
CA GLU A 40 2.49 5.86 11.18
C GLU A 40 2.06 4.49 11.73
N PHE A 41 2.71 3.43 11.25
CA PHE A 41 2.51 2.08 11.73
C PHE A 41 3.84 1.35 11.81
N ARG A 42 4.28 1.05 13.04
CA ARG A 42 5.63 0.54 13.33
C ARG A 42 6.69 1.45 12.72
N ASP A 43 7.52 0.94 11.81
CA ASP A 43 8.61 1.67 11.16
C ASP A 43 8.22 2.24 9.79
N ILE A 44 6.94 2.11 9.38
CA ILE A 44 6.44 2.55 8.07
C ILE A 44 5.49 3.73 8.26
N VAL A 45 5.68 4.76 7.45
CA VAL A 45 4.71 5.86 7.30
C VAL A 45 3.94 5.61 6.02
N PHE A 46 2.64 5.36 6.14
CA PHE A 46 1.71 5.28 5.02
C PHE A 46 1.18 6.67 4.70
N ARG A 47 1.19 7.08 3.44
CA ARG A 47 0.75 8.39 2.97
C ARG A 47 -0.20 8.22 1.79
N ILE A 48 -1.22 9.08 1.69
CA ILE A 48 -2.06 9.13 0.50
C ILE A 48 -1.19 9.30 -0.76
N GLY A 49 -1.45 8.47 -1.76
CA GLY A 49 -0.68 8.38 -3.00
C GLY A 49 0.47 7.37 -2.99
N ASP A 50 0.75 6.71 -1.86
CA ASP A 50 1.81 5.70 -1.81
C ASP A 50 1.47 4.45 -2.62
N LYS A 51 2.48 3.95 -3.33
CA LYS A 51 2.43 2.61 -3.92
C LYS A 51 2.69 1.58 -2.82
N VAL A 52 1.76 0.66 -2.63
CA VAL A 52 1.81 -0.39 -1.59
C VAL A 52 1.60 -1.77 -2.21
N MET A 53 2.00 -2.80 -1.47
CA MET A 53 1.83 -4.19 -1.85
C MET A 53 1.40 -5.04 -0.65
N GLN A 54 0.48 -5.97 -0.89
CA GLN A 54 0.09 -7.00 0.06
C GLN A 54 1.20 -8.05 0.19
N THR A 55 1.55 -8.43 1.41
CA THR A 55 2.71 -9.31 1.70
C THR A 55 2.32 -10.75 2.08
N LYS A 56 1.04 -11.02 2.33
CA LYS A 56 0.51 -12.36 2.62
C LYS A 56 -0.92 -12.50 2.11
N ASN A 57 -1.35 -13.72 1.77
CA ASN A 57 -2.73 -13.94 1.36
C ASN A 57 -3.67 -13.71 2.55
N ASN A 58 -4.71 -12.91 2.35
CA ASN A 58 -5.75 -12.66 3.34
C ASN A 58 -7.12 -12.94 2.71
N TYR A 59 -7.76 -14.02 3.14
CA TYR A 59 -9.03 -14.50 2.61
C TYR A 59 -10.26 -13.92 3.33
N THR A 60 -10.06 -12.96 4.25
CA THR A 60 -11.14 -12.34 5.02
C THR A 60 -11.34 -10.87 4.69
N LEU A 61 -10.33 -10.19 4.14
CA LEU A 61 -10.45 -8.81 3.69
C LEU A 61 -11.49 -8.70 2.57
N LYS A 62 -12.44 -7.79 2.77
CA LYS A 62 -13.46 -7.46 1.76
C LYS A 62 -12.93 -6.38 0.85
N TRP A 63 -13.30 -6.48 -0.42
CA TRP A 63 -13.07 -5.43 -1.40
C TRP A 63 -14.37 -5.09 -2.11
N ASN A 64 -14.46 -3.83 -2.56
CA ASN A 64 -15.55 -3.32 -3.39
C ASN A 64 -14.94 -2.73 -4.67
N LYS A 65 -15.58 -2.86 -5.84
CA LYS A 65 -15.11 -2.14 -7.03
C LYS A 65 -15.58 -0.69 -7.04
N TYR A 66 -14.71 0.21 -7.52
CA TYR A 66 -15.06 1.61 -7.74
C TYR A 66 -16.22 1.74 -8.75
N ASN A 67 -17.26 2.50 -8.40
CA ASN A 67 -18.47 2.75 -9.23
C ASN A 67 -19.34 1.53 -9.56
N ALA A 68 -19.27 0.43 -8.80
CA ALA A 68 -20.24 -0.64 -8.97
C ALA A 68 -21.53 -0.29 -8.22
N GLU A 69 -22.56 0.09 -8.98
CA GLU A 69 -23.95 0.01 -8.51
C GLU A 69 -24.22 -1.49 -8.22
N ASP A 70 -24.10 -1.83 -6.94
CA ASP A 70 -24.72 -2.97 -6.23
C ASP A 70 -24.13 -4.40 -6.29
N GLU A 71 -23.17 -4.80 -7.13
CA GLU A 71 -22.79 -6.25 -7.16
C GLU A 71 -21.30 -6.65 -7.26
N ALA A 72 -20.36 -5.74 -7.48
CA ALA A 72 -18.94 -6.13 -7.58
C ALA A 72 -18.21 -6.01 -6.24
N ASN A 73 -18.64 -6.82 -5.27
CA ASN A 73 -17.96 -6.99 -3.98
C ASN A 73 -17.38 -8.40 -3.90
N GLY A 74 -16.27 -8.54 -3.19
CA GLY A 74 -15.66 -9.85 -2.98
C GLY A 74 -14.83 -9.89 -1.72
N ILE A 75 -14.18 -11.03 -1.53
CA ILE A 75 -13.32 -11.30 -0.37
C ILE A 75 -12.02 -11.88 -0.90
N GLY A 76 -10.91 -11.51 -0.27
CA GLY A 76 -9.59 -12.01 -0.63
C GLY A 76 -8.71 -10.93 -1.24
N VAL A 77 -7.54 -10.75 -0.64
CA VAL A 77 -6.41 -10.00 -1.20
C VAL A 77 -5.19 -10.91 -1.13
N PHE A 78 -4.39 -10.95 -2.18
CA PHE A 78 -3.33 -11.94 -2.33
C PHE A 78 -1.95 -11.29 -2.21
N ASN A 79 -0.99 -12.08 -1.74
CA ASN A 79 0.41 -11.66 -1.69
C ASN A 79 0.90 -11.27 -3.10
N GLY A 80 1.52 -10.10 -3.20
CA GLY A 80 1.97 -9.54 -4.47
C GLY A 80 0.95 -8.62 -5.14
N ASP A 81 -0.28 -8.53 -4.64
CA ASP A 81 -1.23 -7.53 -5.13
C ASP A 81 -0.69 -6.13 -4.83
N VAL A 82 -0.62 -5.29 -5.87
CA VAL A 82 -0.08 -3.93 -5.81
C VAL A 82 -1.21 -2.93 -5.97
N GLY A 83 -1.13 -1.84 -5.22
CA GLY A 83 -2.12 -0.78 -5.25
C GLY A 83 -1.57 0.56 -4.80
N TYR A 84 -2.47 1.52 -4.67
CA TYR A 84 -2.18 2.86 -4.19
C TYR A 84 -3.09 3.23 -3.04
N ILE A 85 -2.54 3.89 -2.02
CA ILE A 85 -3.36 4.48 -0.96
C ILE A 85 -4.14 5.65 -1.55
N ILE A 86 -5.46 5.56 -1.50
CA ILE A 86 -6.36 6.60 -2.01
C ILE A 86 -6.94 7.45 -0.88
N ASP A 87 -7.01 6.92 0.34
CA ASP A 87 -7.56 7.61 1.50
C ASP A 87 -7.01 7.05 2.83
N ILE A 88 -7.02 7.86 3.88
CA ILE A 88 -6.68 7.48 5.25
C ILE A 88 -7.70 8.13 6.17
N LYS A 89 -8.49 7.32 6.89
CA LYS A 89 -9.57 7.80 7.77
C LYS A 89 -9.09 7.74 9.21
N GLU A 90 -8.80 8.91 9.78
CA GLU A 90 -8.31 9.02 11.17
C GLU A 90 -9.38 8.57 12.19
N GLU A 91 -10.67 8.84 11.93
CA GLU A 91 -11.78 8.49 12.82
C GLU A 91 -11.94 6.97 13.04
N ASN A 92 -11.74 6.20 11.97
CA ASN A 92 -11.88 4.75 11.99
C ASN A 92 -10.53 4.03 12.12
N ASP A 93 -9.43 4.80 12.14
CA ASP A 93 -8.07 4.28 12.14
C ASP A 93 -7.80 3.32 10.96
N THR A 94 -8.28 3.66 9.76
CA THR A 94 -8.19 2.82 8.56
C THR A 94 -7.38 3.44 7.42
N VAL A 95 -6.78 2.58 6.58
CA VAL A 95 -6.11 2.95 5.33
C VAL A 95 -6.87 2.34 4.16
N VAL A 96 -7.21 3.14 3.17
CA VAL A 96 -7.95 2.68 1.98
C VAL A 96 -7.00 2.56 0.80
N VAL A 97 -6.93 1.35 0.23
CA VAL A 97 -6.06 1.01 -0.91
C VAL A 97 -6.92 0.67 -2.12
N SER A 98 -6.56 1.25 -3.26
CA SER A 98 -7.07 0.84 -4.58
C SER A 98 -6.01 -0.01 -5.28
N PHE A 99 -6.32 -1.29 -5.47
CA PHE A 99 -5.48 -2.24 -6.20
C PHE A 99 -5.65 -2.10 -7.72
N GLU A 100 -4.70 -2.63 -8.49
CA GLU A 100 -4.63 -2.49 -9.96
C GLU A 100 -5.85 -3.04 -10.72
N ASP A 101 -6.67 -3.89 -10.11
CA ASP A 101 -7.90 -4.46 -10.67
C ASP A 101 -9.18 -3.74 -10.21
N ASP A 102 -9.04 -2.46 -9.82
CA ASP A 102 -10.08 -1.56 -9.31
C ASP A 102 -10.73 -2.03 -8.00
N LYS A 103 -10.11 -2.98 -7.29
CA LYS A 103 -10.52 -3.38 -5.94
C LYS A 103 -10.14 -2.32 -4.92
N ILE A 104 -11.13 -1.83 -4.20
CA ILE A 104 -10.95 -0.94 -3.06
C ILE A 104 -11.07 -1.75 -1.78
N VAL A 105 -10.01 -1.74 -0.99
CA VAL A 105 -9.93 -2.45 0.29
C VAL A 105 -9.69 -1.42 1.39
N GLU A 106 -10.45 -1.53 2.46
CA GLU A 106 -10.23 -0.77 3.70
C GLU A 106 -9.48 -1.66 4.69
N TYR A 107 -8.30 -1.21 5.09
CA TYR A 107 -7.43 -1.89 6.05
C TYR A 107 -7.58 -1.25 7.43
N ASP A 108 -8.11 -2.02 8.37
CA ASP A 108 -7.99 -1.71 9.79
C ASP A 108 -6.53 -1.82 10.25
N SER A 109 -6.18 -1.12 11.34
CA SER A 109 -4.85 -1.19 11.96
C SER A 109 -4.32 -2.60 12.21
N VAL A 110 -5.20 -3.56 12.48
CA VAL A 110 -4.84 -4.97 12.71
C VAL A 110 -4.31 -5.69 11.47
N PHE A 111 -4.63 -5.18 10.27
CA PHE A 111 -4.18 -5.73 8.98
C PHE A 111 -3.12 -4.85 8.30
N LEU A 112 -2.63 -3.78 8.94
CA LEU A 112 -1.58 -2.93 8.35
C LEU A 112 -0.20 -3.59 8.31
N ASP A 113 0.03 -4.63 9.13
CA ASP A 113 1.27 -5.42 9.06
C ASP A 113 1.36 -6.28 7.78
N GLU A 114 0.24 -6.40 7.05
CA GLU A 114 0.15 -7.12 5.79
C GLU A 114 0.50 -6.25 4.59
N LEU A 115 0.56 -4.93 4.77
CA LEU A 115 0.92 -3.96 3.74
C LEU A 115 2.36 -3.48 3.90
N THR A 116 3.01 -3.24 2.77
CA THR A 116 4.33 -2.60 2.73
C THR A 116 4.41 -1.61 1.58
N LEU A 117 5.36 -0.66 1.65
CA LEU A 117 5.66 0.22 0.53
C LEU A 117 6.27 -0.58 -0.63
N ALA A 118 5.86 -0.26 -1.85
CA ALA A 118 6.18 -1.04 -3.05
C ALA A 118 6.91 -0.23 -4.14
N TYR A 119 7.57 0.87 -3.76
CA TYR A 119 8.45 1.60 -4.68
C TYR A 119 9.66 0.76 -5.10
N ALA A 120 10.18 -0.04 -4.17
CA ALA A 120 11.17 -1.08 -4.40
C ALA A 120 10.68 -2.41 -3.80
N ILE A 121 10.88 -3.50 -4.54
CA ILE A 121 10.52 -4.87 -4.13
C ILE A 121 11.72 -5.80 -4.21
N THR A 122 11.68 -6.92 -3.48
CA THR A 122 12.74 -7.93 -3.54
C THR A 122 12.60 -8.85 -4.75
N ILE A 123 13.72 -9.31 -5.29
CA ILE A 123 13.76 -10.49 -6.18
C ILE A 123 14.09 -11.71 -5.32
N HIS A 124 13.37 -12.81 -5.52
CA HIS A 124 13.62 -14.13 -4.93
C HIS A 124 14.07 -15.13 -5.99
#